data_AF-A0A5D3FK15-F1
#
_entry.id   AF-A0A5D3FK15-F1
#
_cell.length_a   1.000
_cell.length_b   1.000
_cell.length_c   1.000
_cell.angle_alpha   90.00
_cell.angle_beta   90.00
_cell.angle_gamma   90.00
#
_symmetry.space_group_name_H-M   'P 1'
#
loop_
_entity.id
_entity.type
_entity.pdbx_description
1 polymer ?
#
loop_
_entity_poly.entity_id
_entity_poly.type
_entity_poly.pdbx_seq_one_letter_code
_entity_poly.pdbx_strand_id
1 'polypeptide(L)'
;MVRRPRPALAGERPAGRAAGRGRRRGVREPVGRRGAAGSVGRPRRLRVRAGRDGRAHGRAARAARRPQGPHPAGNLRRRTEVSAMNSPNLPVVSEGTRLTPGELHSVVFARAALGRRGYDEEQVRNFLAYVERELVQIFNDQAVLADEVNRLRAQAAKGTRGVMAPEDAHFQAVRILSQAQQTADLYVADAERYTRELAHEARLQREAILSDAKGRAEQMLEDAHRKAVAVAEAAVRHAGQQQPPGTPRAGGMPDGAGGMPDDERLALQREVAYLRTYSDVYRSHLRSYLEALLRNVAEWEASEQSSLPR
;
A
#
# COMPACT_ATOMS: atom_id res chain seq x y z
N MET A 1 -1.30 40.82 -43.63
CA MET A 1 -1.93 40.10 -44.76
C MET A 1 -0.87 39.81 -45.81
N VAL A 2 -0.34 38.58 -45.90
CA VAL A 2 0.00 37.91 -47.17
C VAL A 2 0.00 36.41 -46.86
N ARG A 3 -1.11 35.75 -47.20
CA ARG A 3 -1.25 34.28 -47.23
C ARG A 3 -0.83 33.80 -48.61
N ARG A 4 -0.16 32.63 -48.70
CA ARG A 4 -0.28 31.57 -49.74
C ARG A 4 0.90 30.57 -49.61
N PRO A 5 0.82 29.33 -50.14
CA PRO A 5 -0.01 28.24 -49.64
C PRO A 5 0.77 26.90 -49.48
N ARG A 6 0.15 25.93 -48.79
CA ARG A 6 0.55 24.50 -48.80
C ARG A 6 0.27 23.86 -50.17
N PRO A 7 1.04 22.84 -50.58
CA PRO A 7 0.52 21.76 -51.40
C PRO A 7 0.40 20.46 -50.59
N ALA A 8 -0.76 19.82 -50.72
CA ALA A 8 -1.07 18.46 -50.32
C ALA A 8 -1.34 17.65 -51.59
N LEU A 9 -0.70 16.50 -51.76
CA LEU A 9 -1.07 15.42 -52.69
C LEU A 9 -0.54 14.11 -52.07
N ALA A 10 -1.43 13.18 -51.70
CA ALA A 10 -1.75 11.96 -52.45
C ALA A 10 -0.54 11.00 -52.49
N GLY A 11 -0.56 9.79 -51.95
CA GLY A 11 -1.64 8.83 -51.77
C GLY A 11 -1.16 7.55 -52.45
N GLU A 12 -0.98 6.44 -51.71
CA GLU A 12 -1.02 5.08 -52.27
C GLU A 12 -0.94 4.01 -51.16
N ARG A 13 -2.01 3.22 -51.05
CA ARG A 13 -1.97 1.82 -50.58
C ARG A 13 -1.81 0.95 -51.83
N PRO A 14 -1.25 -0.27 -51.70
CA PRO A 14 -2.18 -1.40 -51.67
C PRO A 14 -1.75 -2.58 -50.76
N ALA A 15 -2.69 -3.51 -50.67
CA ALA A 15 -2.81 -4.66 -49.80
C ALA A 15 -1.78 -5.79 -50.04
N GLY A 16 -1.56 -6.59 -48.99
CA GLY A 16 -0.92 -7.91 -49.07
C GLY A 16 -1.37 -8.78 -47.88
N ARG A 17 -1.97 -9.92 -48.19
CA ARG A 17 -2.78 -10.79 -47.34
C ARG A 17 -2.08 -12.16 -47.19
N ALA A 18 -1.92 -12.67 -45.96
CA ALA A 18 -1.80 -14.11 -45.65
C ALA A 18 -1.82 -14.25 -44.11
N ALA A 19 -2.83 -14.81 -43.42
CA ALA A 19 -3.34 -16.18 -43.43
C ALA A 19 -2.28 -17.24 -43.06
N GLY A 20 -2.23 -17.62 -41.78
CA GLY A 20 -1.38 -18.68 -41.27
C GLY A 20 -1.98 -19.29 -40.00
N ARG A 21 -2.79 -20.34 -40.20
CA ARG A 21 -3.46 -21.15 -39.17
C ARG A 21 -2.46 -22.00 -38.39
N GLY A 22 -2.70 -22.10 -37.08
CA GLY A 22 -2.76 -23.38 -36.38
C GLY A 22 -1.44 -23.94 -35.84
N ARG A 23 -1.42 -24.19 -34.53
CA ARG A 23 -1.29 -25.55 -33.97
C ARG A 23 -1.48 -25.51 -32.45
N ARG A 24 -2.64 -26.00 -32.03
CA ARG A 24 -2.87 -26.57 -30.69
C ARG A 24 -2.18 -27.93 -30.64
N ARG A 25 -1.33 -28.17 -29.64
CA ARG A 25 -0.85 -29.48 -29.13
C ARG A 25 -0.13 -29.17 -27.80
N GLY A 26 -0.32 -29.87 -26.70
CA GLY A 26 -1.14 -31.02 -26.41
C GLY A 26 -1.27 -31.16 -24.89
N VAL A 27 -2.44 -31.64 -24.48
CA VAL A 27 -2.74 -32.18 -23.16
C VAL A 27 -1.80 -33.37 -22.92
N ARG A 28 -1.18 -33.42 -21.74
CA ARG A 28 -0.60 -34.65 -21.19
C ARG A 28 -1.16 -34.87 -19.79
N GLU A 29 -2.11 -35.79 -19.73
CA GLU A 29 -2.44 -36.55 -18.53
C GLU A 29 -1.19 -37.29 -18.02
N PRO A 30 -1.12 -37.55 -16.70
CA PRO A 30 -0.53 -38.77 -16.21
C PRO A 30 -1.62 -39.73 -15.71
N VAL A 31 -1.60 -40.89 -16.35
CA VAL A 31 -2.31 -42.13 -16.07
C VAL A 31 -2.19 -42.54 -14.60
N GLY A 32 -3.30 -43.03 -14.05
CA GLY A 32 -3.40 -43.55 -12.70
C GLY A 32 -2.57 -44.81 -12.45
N ARG A 33 -2.01 -44.89 -11.24
CA ARG A 33 -1.64 -46.14 -10.59
C ARG A 33 -2.67 -46.45 -9.51
N ARG A 34 -3.46 -47.50 -9.74
CA ARG A 34 -4.15 -48.25 -8.68
C ARG A 34 -3.11 -49.09 -7.93
N GLY A 35 -3.19 -49.13 -6.60
CA GLY A 35 -2.46 -50.11 -5.82
C GLY A 35 -2.43 -49.83 -4.31
N ALA A 36 -3.31 -50.55 -3.61
CA ALA A 36 -3.18 -51.00 -2.23
C ALA A 36 -3.48 -50.03 -1.06
N ALA A 37 -4.32 -50.56 -0.17
CA ALA A 37 -4.83 -49.99 1.06
C ALA A 37 -3.74 -49.82 2.14
N GLY A 38 -3.87 -48.76 2.94
CA GLY A 38 -3.10 -48.53 4.16
C GLY A 38 -3.96 -47.79 5.18
N SER A 39 -4.20 -48.43 6.32
CA SER A 39 -5.12 -48.06 7.40
C SER A 39 -4.89 -46.68 8.03
N VAL A 40 -5.99 -46.01 8.35
CA VAL A 40 -6.09 -44.75 9.09
C VAL A 40 -5.51 -44.89 10.51
N GLY A 41 -4.47 -44.11 10.82
CA GLY A 41 -3.88 -44.00 12.15
C GLY A 41 -4.73 -43.17 13.11
N ARG A 42 -5.10 -43.78 14.24
CA ARG A 42 -5.88 -43.21 15.36
C ARG A 42 -5.19 -42.01 16.02
N PRO A 43 -5.92 -40.97 16.47
CA PRO A 43 -5.34 -39.90 17.30
C PRO A 43 -5.13 -40.35 18.75
N ARG A 44 -3.98 -39.95 19.32
CA ARG A 44 -3.54 -40.24 20.70
C ARG A 44 -4.40 -39.47 21.72
N ARG A 45 -4.80 -40.17 22.79
CA ARG A 45 -5.57 -39.64 23.94
C ARG A 45 -4.72 -38.67 24.77
N LEU A 46 -5.16 -37.43 24.90
CA LEU A 46 -4.71 -36.50 25.95
C LEU A 46 -5.53 -36.74 27.22
N ARG A 47 -4.87 -37.10 28.33
CA ARG A 47 -5.48 -37.22 29.66
C ARG A 47 -5.67 -35.82 30.25
N VAL A 48 -6.92 -35.44 30.47
CA VAL A 48 -7.30 -34.29 31.32
C VAL A 48 -7.39 -34.79 32.77
N ARG A 49 -6.65 -34.16 33.69
CA ARG A 49 -6.87 -34.31 35.13
C ARG A 49 -7.92 -33.29 35.55
N ALA A 50 -9.09 -33.78 35.97
CA ALA A 50 -10.10 -32.99 36.64
C ALA A 50 -9.70 -32.79 38.11
N GLY A 51 -9.69 -31.53 38.56
CA GLY A 51 -9.76 -31.16 39.97
C GLY A 51 -11.12 -30.52 40.21
N ARG A 52 -11.92 -31.12 41.09
CA ARG A 52 -13.31 -30.77 41.37
C ARG A 52 -13.41 -30.16 42.77
N ASP A 53 -14.38 -29.24 42.90
CA ASP A 53 -15.11 -28.81 44.10
C ASP A 53 -14.44 -27.89 45.15
N GLY A 54 -15.21 -26.87 45.58
CA GLY A 54 -15.06 -26.31 46.93
C GLY A 54 -15.39 -24.83 47.18
N ARG A 55 -16.68 -24.48 47.16
CA ARG A 55 -17.40 -23.43 47.94
C ARG A 55 -16.64 -22.33 48.76
N ALA A 56 -17.13 -21.11 48.52
CA ALA A 56 -17.76 -20.16 49.48
C ALA A 56 -16.99 -18.93 50.03
N HIS A 57 -17.82 -17.87 50.22
CA HIS A 57 -17.66 -16.61 50.94
C HIS A 57 -16.80 -15.54 50.22
N GLY A 58 -17.14 -14.25 50.15
CA GLY A 58 -18.09 -13.45 50.92
C GLY A 58 -17.42 -12.10 51.22
N ARG A 59 -17.93 -11.04 50.59
CA ARG A 59 -17.75 -9.61 50.91
C ARG A 59 -16.37 -8.95 50.80
N ALA A 60 -16.48 -7.69 50.37
CA ALA A 60 -15.46 -6.68 50.23
C ALA A 60 -14.86 -6.23 51.56
N ALA A 61 -13.57 -5.88 51.54
CA ALA A 61 -13.04 -4.79 52.33
C ALA A 61 -11.83 -4.17 51.62
N ARG A 62 -11.85 -2.84 51.57
CA ARG A 62 -10.82 -1.94 51.07
C ARG A 62 -9.54 -2.03 51.91
N ALA A 63 -8.48 -1.51 51.29
CA ALA A 63 -7.24 -0.96 51.87
C ALA A 63 -6.08 -1.93 52.09
N ALA A 64 -5.07 -1.81 51.22
CA ALA A 64 -3.72 -1.41 51.63
C ALA A 64 -2.86 -1.19 50.38
N ARG A 65 -2.34 0.03 50.23
CA ARG A 65 -1.20 0.34 49.35
C ARG A 65 0.03 -0.39 49.87
N ARG A 66 0.80 -1.07 49.01
CA ARG A 66 2.24 -1.33 49.15
C ARG A 66 2.82 -1.98 47.87
N PRO A 67 4.15 -1.99 47.68
CA PRO A 67 4.83 -1.19 46.66
C PRO A 67 5.36 -2.00 45.47
N GLN A 68 5.84 -1.28 44.46
CA GLN A 68 6.45 -1.79 43.24
C GLN A 68 7.64 -2.72 43.55
N GLY A 69 7.52 -3.98 43.15
CA GLY A 69 8.64 -4.91 42.98
C GLY A 69 9.10 -4.93 41.52
N PRO A 70 10.38 -5.26 41.25
CA PRO A 70 10.98 -5.11 39.92
C PRO A 70 10.38 -6.10 38.93
N HIS A 71 9.92 -5.60 37.78
CA HIS A 71 9.46 -6.43 36.68
C HIS A 71 10.62 -7.27 36.10
N PRO A 72 10.44 -8.58 35.84
CA PRO A 72 11.41 -9.36 35.11
C PRO A 72 11.46 -8.89 33.65
N ALA A 73 12.67 -8.77 33.11
CA ALA A 73 12.96 -8.37 31.74
C ALA A 73 12.32 -9.35 30.73
N GLY A 74 11.11 -9.02 30.29
CA GLY A 74 10.40 -9.70 29.23
C GLY A 74 10.85 -9.18 27.87
N ASN A 75 11.86 -9.86 27.30
CA ASN A 75 12.18 -9.97 25.88
C ASN A 75 11.61 -8.86 24.99
N LEU A 76 12.39 -7.78 24.85
CA LEU A 76 12.30 -6.88 23.72
C LEU A 76 12.15 -7.75 22.47
N ARG A 77 10.97 -7.71 21.85
CA ARG A 77 10.81 -8.18 20.48
C ARG A 77 11.95 -7.53 19.73
N ARG A 78 12.91 -8.37 19.28
CA ARG A 78 13.88 -7.96 18.27
C ARG A 78 13.06 -7.28 17.20
N ARG A 79 13.14 -5.95 17.20
CA ARG A 79 13.05 -5.15 15.99
C ARG A 79 13.96 -5.93 15.06
N THR A 80 13.37 -6.67 14.13
CA THR A 80 14.10 -6.97 12.91
C THR A 80 14.29 -5.60 12.30
N GLU A 81 15.33 -4.91 12.77
CA GLU A 81 16.16 -4.10 11.93
C GLU A 81 16.32 -4.99 10.71
N VAL A 82 15.61 -4.62 9.65
CA VAL A 82 16.02 -5.03 8.31
C VAL A 82 17.39 -4.38 8.23
N SER A 83 18.39 -5.12 8.71
CA SER A 83 19.79 -4.88 8.40
C SER A 83 19.73 -4.69 6.90
N ALA A 84 19.94 -3.45 6.47
CA ALA A 84 20.14 -3.14 5.07
C ALA A 84 21.32 -4.02 4.70
N MET A 85 21.00 -5.21 4.17
CA MET A 85 21.99 -6.18 3.76
C MET A 85 22.77 -5.44 2.70
N ASN A 86 23.98 -5.09 3.15
CA ASN A 86 25.00 -4.32 2.50
C ASN A 86 24.84 -4.35 0.98
N SER A 87 24.17 -3.34 0.41
CA SER A 87 24.20 -3.14 -1.03
C SER A 87 25.57 -2.55 -1.32
N PRO A 88 26.48 -3.28 -1.99
CA PRO A 88 27.90 -3.00 -1.90
C PRO A 88 28.34 -1.67 -2.56
N ASN A 89 27.43 -0.92 -3.20
CA ASN A 89 27.76 0.28 -3.97
C ASN A 89 26.70 1.39 -3.92
N LEU A 90 25.88 1.52 -2.87
CA LEU A 90 25.19 2.81 -2.70
C LEU A 90 26.22 3.81 -2.16
N PRO A 91 26.48 4.93 -2.86
CA PRO A 91 27.32 5.99 -2.31
C PRO A 91 26.71 6.39 -0.98
N VAL A 92 27.54 6.40 0.07
CA VAL A 92 27.16 6.98 1.35
C VAL A 92 26.94 8.46 1.06
N VAL A 93 25.68 8.83 0.84
CA VAL A 93 25.29 10.23 0.67
C VAL A 93 25.39 10.86 2.06
N SER A 94 26.62 11.20 2.44
CA SER A 94 26.86 12.10 3.57
C SER A 94 26.14 13.40 3.25
N GLU A 95 25.26 13.86 4.13
CA GLU A 95 24.50 15.10 3.98
C GLU A 95 25.46 16.24 3.59
N GLY A 96 25.43 16.65 2.31
CA GLY A 96 26.29 17.70 1.76
C GLY A 96 27.17 17.33 0.57
N THR A 97 27.43 16.05 0.29
CA THR A 97 28.18 15.66 -0.92
C THR A 97 27.19 15.44 -2.08
N ARG A 98 27.22 16.32 -3.09
CA ARG A 98 26.41 16.13 -4.30
C ARG A 98 26.92 14.91 -5.07
N LEU A 99 26.00 14.04 -5.44
CA LEU A 99 26.26 12.85 -6.23
C LEU A 99 26.95 13.25 -7.55
N THR A 100 28.05 12.57 -7.91
CA THR A 100 28.69 12.77 -9.21
C THR A 100 28.04 11.90 -10.30
N PRO A 101 28.12 12.27 -11.59
CA PRO A 101 27.57 11.44 -12.66
C PRO A 101 28.19 10.02 -12.66
N GLY A 102 29.49 9.92 -12.37
CA GLY A 102 30.18 8.64 -12.23
C GLY A 102 29.70 7.82 -11.03
N GLU A 103 29.41 8.46 -9.90
CA GLU A 103 28.81 7.78 -8.74
C GLU A 103 27.41 7.25 -9.06
N LEU A 104 26.59 8.02 -9.78
CA LEU A 104 25.25 7.61 -10.19
C LEU A 104 25.28 6.38 -11.11
N HIS A 105 26.27 6.29 -12.00
CA HIS A 105 26.48 5.12 -12.86
C HIS A 105 26.89 3.86 -12.07
N SER A 106 27.59 4.04 -10.94
CA SER A 106 28.08 2.93 -10.11
C SER A 106 27.03 2.36 -9.13
N VAL A 107 25.86 2.99 -9.03
CA VAL A 107 24.80 2.57 -8.09
C VAL A 107 24.23 1.21 -8.49
N VAL A 108 24.36 0.24 -7.60
CA VAL A 108 23.75 -1.09 -7.75
C VAL A 108 22.64 -1.26 -6.72
N PHE A 109 21.42 -1.46 -7.19
CA PHE A 109 20.27 -1.77 -6.34
C PHE A 109 20.21 -3.27 -6.00
N ALA A 110 19.87 -3.60 -4.75
CA ALA A 110 19.55 -4.96 -4.38
C ALA A 110 18.28 -5.45 -5.10
N ARG A 111 18.28 -6.70 -5.56
CA ARG A 111 17.09 -7.30 -6.18
C ARG A 111 15.97 -7.43 -5.14
N ALA A 112 14.73 -7.24 -5.58
CA ALA A 112 13.57 -7.40 -4.72
C ALA A 112 13.56 -8.79 -4.06
N ALA A 113 13.32 -8.82 -2.74
CA ALA A 113 13.21 -10.06 -1.99
C ALA A 113 12.12 -10.95 -2.58
N LEU A 114 12.37 -12.26 -2.62
CA LEU A 114 11.52 -13.26 -3.27
C LEU A 114 10.04 -13.09 -2.83
N GLY A 115 9.15 -12.81 -3.79
CA GLY A 115 7.72 -12.59 -3.54
C GLY A 115 7.27 -11.13 -3.44
N ARG A 116 8.17 -10.15 -3.52
CA ARG A 116 7.83 -8.72 -3.68
C ARG A 116 8.07 -8.27 -5.12
N ARG A 117 7.16 -7.44 -5.64
CA ARG A 117 7.34 -6.78 -6.94
C ARG A 117 8.40 -5.68 -6.79
N GLY A 118 9.45 -5.73 -7.61
CA GLY A 118 10.45 -4.67 -7.74
C GLY A 118 10.12 -3.73 -8.90
N TYR A 119 10.91 -2.67 -9.04
CA TYR A 119 10.89 -1.82 -10.23
C TYR A 119 11.43 -2.58 -11.46
N ASP A 120 10.96 -2.19 -12.64
CA ASP A 120 11.53 -2.69 -13.89
C ASP A 120 12.96 -2.16 -14.05
N GLU A 121 13.92 -3.07 -14.18
CA GLU A 121 15.33 -2.73 -14.27
C GLU A 121 15.64 -1.90 -15.52
N GLU A 122 14.96 -2.13 -16.65
CA GLU A 122 15.20 -1.35 -17.87
C GLU A 122 14.68 0.08 -17.74
N GLN A 123 13.50 0.25 -17.15
CA GLN A 123 12.94 1.56 -16.88
C GLN A 123 13.82 2.36 -15.90
N VAL A 124 14.32 1.71 -14.84
CA VAL A 124 15.24 2.32 -13.88
C VAL A 124 16.57 2.69 -14.55
N ARG A 125 17.14 1.82 -15.40
CA ARG A 125 18.36 2.13 -16.16
C ARG A 125 18.20 3.32 -17.08
N ASN A 126 17.08 3.40 -17.80
CA ASN A 126 16.78 4.53 -18.70
C ASN A 126 16.61 5.84 -17.92
N PHE A 127 15.94 5.78 -16.76
CA PHE A 127 15.79 6.93 -15.88
C PHE A 127 17.13 7.41 -15.32
N LEU A 128 17.98 6.50 -14.84
CA LEU A 128 19.33 6.85 -14.38
C LEU A 128 20.17 7.50 -15.48
N ALA A 129 20.12 6.97 -16.72
CA ALA A 129 20.83 7.57 -17.85
C ALA A 129 20.32 8.98 -18.20
N TYR A 130 19.03 9.25 -18.01
CA TYR A 130 18.47 10.61 -18.15
C TYR A 130 19.00 11.54 -17.05
N VAL A 131 18.93 11.10 -15.79
CA VAL A 131 19.43 11.87 -14.64
C VAL A 131 20.93 12.14 -14.76
N GLU A 132 21.71 11.18 -15.25
CA GLU A 132 23.15 11.35 -15.49
C GLU A 132 23.42 12.49 -16.49
N ARG A 133 22.69 12.54 -17.61
CA ARG A 133 22.83 13.60 -18.62
C ARG A 133 22.47 14.97 -18.05
N GLU A 134 21.35 15.05 -17.34
CA GLU A 134 20.92 16.29 -16.68
C GLU A 134 21.94 16.74 -15.64
N LEU A 135 22.52 15.82 -14.87
CA LEU A 135 23.52 16.14 -13.86
C LEU A 135 24.81 16.66 -14.49
N VAL A 136 25.26 16.08 -15.61
CA VAL A 136 26.38 16.62 -16.40
C VAL A 136 26.07 18.02 -16.92
N GLN A 137 24.87 18.23 -17.45
CA GLN A 137 24.43 19.54 -17.93
C GLN A 137 24.45 20.58 -16.81
N ILE A 138 23.86 20.26 -15.65
CA ILE A 138 23.85 21.14 -14.48
C ILE A 138 25.27 21.46 -14.01
N PHE A 139 26.19 20.50 -14.00
CA PHE A 139 27.57 20.77 -13.61
C PHE A 139 28.29 21.68 -14.61
N ASN A 140 28.05 21.50 -15.91
CA ASN A 140 28.60 22.38 -16.94
C ASN A 140 28.04 23.80 -16.78
N ASP A 141 26.73 23.94 -16.60
CA ASP A 141 26.08 25.22 -16.41
C ASP A 141 26.59 25.90 -15.12
N GLN A 142 26.76 25.15 -14.03
CA GLN A 142 27.37 25.66 -12.80
C GLN A 142 28.80 26.16 -13.00
N ALA A 143 29.62 25.46 -13.81
CA ALA A 143 30.97 25.91 -14.14
C ALA A 143 30.94 27.21 -14.95
N VAL A 144 30.07 27.29 -15.97
CA VAL A 144 29.89 28.49 -16.80
C VAL A 144 29.42 29.67 -15.95
N LEU A 145 28.42 29.46 -15.08
CA LEU A 145 27.95 30.51 -14.17
C LEU A 145 29.04 30.93 -13.17
N ALA A 146 29.83 29.99 -12.64
CA ALA A 146 30.92 30.31 -11.73
C ALA A 146 31.99 31.17 -12.41
N ASP A 147 32.34 30.87 -13.65
CA ASP A 147 33.28 31.65 -14.46
C ASP A 147 32.74 33.06 -14.74
N GLU A 148 31.46 33.18 -15.08
CA GLU A 148 30.82 34.48 -15.31
C GLU A 148 30.74 35.30 -14.01
N VAL A 149 30.40 34.68 -12.88
CA VAL A 149 30.45 35.34 -11.56
C VAL A 149 31.86 35.82 -11.24
N ASN A 150 32.89 35.01 -11.49
CA ASN A 150 34.28 35.40 -11.28
C ASN A 150 34.69 36.57 -12.19
N ARG A 151 34.25 36.55 -13.45
CA ARG A 151 34.48 37.64 -14.41
C ARG A 151 33.80 38.93 -13.97
N LEU A 152 32.52 38.87 -13.60
CA LEU A 152 31.76 40.01 -13.10
C LEU A 152 32.37 40.56 -11.80
N ARG A 153 32.82 39.69 -10.88
CA ARG A 153 33.55 40.10 -9.68
C ARG A 153 34.87 40.80 -10.01
N ALA A 154 35.63 40.30 -10.99
CA ALA A 154 36.87 40.95 -11.42
C ALA A 154 36.62 42.30 -12.10
N GLN A 155 35.53 42.43 -12.86
CA GLN A 155 35.09 43.71 -13.43
C GLN A 155 34.63 44.68 -12.35
N ALA A 156 33.84 44.23 -11.38
CA ALA A 156 33.43 45.01 -10.24
C ALA A 156 34.63 45.48 -9.42
N ALA A 157 35.60 44.59 -9.13
CA ALA A 157 36.83 44.93 -8.42
C ALA A 157 37.74 45.93 -9.17
N LYS A 158 37.68 45.95 -10.51
CA LYS A 158 38.34 46.99 -11.32
C LYS A 158 37.58 48.33 -11.27
N GLY A 159 36.25 48.28 -11.24
CA GLY A 159 35.38 49.47 -11.11
C GLY A 159 35.35 50.08 -9.70
N THR A 160 35.55 49.29 -8.64
CA THR A 160 35.54 49.73 -7.24
C THR A 160 36.91 50.12 -6.69
N ARG A 161 37.99 50.01 -7.49
CA ARG A 161 39.35 50.37 -7.07
C ARG A 161 39.61 51.88 -7.04
N GLY A 162 38.71 52.69 -7.59
CA GLY A 162 38.58 54.09 -7.20
C GLY A 162 37.73 54.14 -5.93
N VAL A 163 38.31 54.60 -4.83
CA VAL A 163 37.65 54.75 -3.52
C VAL A 163 36.30 55.43 -3.74
N MET A 164 35.21 54.66 -3.70
CA MET A 164 33.88 55.24 -3.67
C MET A 164 33.78 56.07 -2.39
N ALA A 165 33.25 57.29 -2.51
CA ALA A 165 33.00 58.10 -1.32
C ALA A 165 32.05 57.33 -0.38
N PRO A 166 32.15 57.49 0.95
CA PRO A 166 31.29 56.81 1.93
C PRO A 166 29.79 56.96 1.62
N GLU A 167 29.41 58.12 1.06
CA GLU A 167 28.07 58.42 0.56
C GLU A 167 27.65 57.45 -0.56
N ASP A 168 28.50 57.25 -1.59
CA ASP A 168 28.22 56.36 -2.72
C ASP A 168 28.11 54.89 -2.29
N ALA A 169 28.92 54.47 -1.31
CA ALA A 169 28.85 53.12 -0.75
C ALA A 169 27.51 52.88 -0.03
N HIS A 170 26.99 53.89 0.68
CA HIS A 170 25.68 53.83 1.31
C HIS A 170 24.56 53.73 0.26
N PHE A 171 24.59 54.56 -0.79
CA PHE A 171 23.59 54.49 -1.87
C PHE A 171 23.59 53.13 -2.60
N GLN A 172 24.77 52.55 -2.83
CA GLN A 172 24.87 51.20 -3.43
C GLN A 172 24.36 50.12 -2.48
N ALA A 173 24.66 50.21 -1.18
CA ALA A 173 24.14 49.26 -0.19
C ALA A 173 22.61 49.33 -0.10
N VAL A 174 22.02 50.53 -0.04
CA VAL A 174 20.56 50.71 -0.04
C VAL A 174 19.92 50.15 -1.31
N ARG A 175 20.55 50.33 -2.48
CA ARG A 175 20.07 49.75 -3.74
C ARG A 175 20.09 48.22 -3.70
N ILE A 176 21.19 47.62 -3.24
CA ILE A 176 21.31 46.15 -3.14
C ILE A 176 20.30 45.60 -2.15
N LEU A 177 20.11 46.24 -0.99
CA LEU A 177 19.13 45.82 0.02
C LEU A 177 17.69 45.94 -0.51
N SER A 178 17.37 47.02 -1.21
CA SER A 178 16.06 47.20 -1.85
C SER A 178 15.79 46.12 -2.92
N GLN A 179 16.78 45.83 -3.77
CA GLN A 179 16.68 44.76 -4.75
C GLN A 179 16.56 43.38 -4.10
N ALA A 180 17.33 43.12 -3.04
CA ALA A 180 17.27 41.87 -2.29
C ALA A 180 15.90 41.69 -1.62
N GLN A 181 15.35 42.75 -1.03
CA GLN A 181 14.01 42.74 -0.43
C GLN A 181 12.94 42.44 -1.49
N GLN A 182 12.98 43.14 -2.63
CA GLN A 182 12.06 42.88 -3.73
C GLN A 182 12.15 41.42 -4.22
N THR A 183 13.37 40.88 -4.29
CA THR A 183 13.59 39.48 -4.68
C THR A 183 13.04 38.52 -3.63
N ALA A 184 13.24 38.80 -2.35
CA ALA A 184 12.69 37.99 -1.26
C ALA A 184 11.15 37.99 -1.28
N ASP A 185 10.53 39.14 -1.48
CA ASP A 185 9.07 39.27 -1.58
C ASP A 185 8.51 38.47 -2.76
N LEU A 186 9.21 38.45 -3.90
CA LEU A 186 8.86 37.60 -5.05
C LEU A 186 8.93 36.11 -4.71
N TYR A 187 10.01 35.65 -4.06
CA TYR A 187 10.15 34.25 -3.66
C TYR A 187 9.08 33.83 -2.64
N VAL A 188 8.71 34.72 -1.70
CA VAL A 188 7.62 34.46 -0.75
C VAL A 188 6.30 34.31 -1.50
N ALA A 189 5.98 35.22 -2.42
CA ALA A 189 4.75 35.15 -3.21
C ALA A 189 4.68 33.89 -4.09
N ASP A 190 5.80 33.48 -4.70
CA ASP A 190 5.87 32.27 -5.53
C ASP A 190 5.77 31.00 -4.67
N ALA A 191 6.44 30.95 -3.51
CA ALA A 191 6.31 29.84 -2.56
C ALA A 191 4.88 29.70 -2.05
N GLU A 192 4.20 30.80 -1.73
CA GLU A 192 2.79 30.81 -1.34
C GLU A 192 1.84 30.34 -2.45
N ARG A 193 2.13 30.66 -3.70
CA ARG A 193 1.36 30.15 -4.85
C ARG A 193 1.56 28.65 -5.01
N TYR A 194 2.82 28.21 -5.03
CA TYR A 194 3.17 26.81 -5.20
C TYR A 194 2.58 25.93 -4.09
N THR A 195 2.66 26.38 -2.83
CA THR A 195 2.07 25.65 -1.70
C THR A 195 0.54 25.57 -1.79
N ARG A 196 -0.13 26.63 -2.25
CA ARG A 196 -1.58 26.61 -2.50
C ARG A 196 -1.96 25.65 -3.62
N GLU A 197 -1.21 25.64 -4.71
CA GLU A 197 -1.39 24.72 -5.83
C GLU A 197 -1.19 23.27 -5.38
N LEU A 198 -0.11 22.98 -4.66
CA LEU A 198 0.18 21.65 -4.10
C LEU A 198 -0.90 21.19 -3.12
N ALA A 199 -1.38 22.08 -2.24
CA ALA A 199 -2.47 21.76 -1.32
C ALA A 199 -3.78 21.48 -2.07
N HIS A 200 -4.05 22.20 -3.16
CA HIS A 200 -5.21 21.97 -4.00
C HIS A 200 -5.12 20.62 -4.73
N GLU A 201 -3.97 20.32 -5.34
CA GLU A 201 -3.72 19.05 -6.03
C GLU A 201 -3.83 17.86 -5.07
N ALA A 202 -3.23 17.96 -3.88
CA ALA A 202 -3.33 16.93 -2.85
C ALA A 202 -4.78 16.66 -2.42
N ARG A 203 -5.61 17.71 -2.32
CA ARG A 203 -7.05 17.56 -2.01
C ARG A 203 -7.80 16.85 -3.13
N LEU A 204 -7.58 17.25 -4.39
CA LEU A 204 -8.19 16.57 -5.54
C LEU A 204 -7.78 15.10 -5.61
N GLN A 205 -6.50 14.80 -5.38
CA GLN A 205 -6.01 13.44 -5.36
C GLN A 205 -6.61 12.62 -4.22
N ARG A 206 -6.74 13.20 -3.02
CA ARG A 206 -7.43 12.58 -1.87
C ARG A 206 -8.88 12.27 -2.22
N GLU A 207 -9.60 13.21 -2.80
CA GLU A 207 -11.00 13.03 -3.20
C GLU A 207 -11.16 11.93 -4.25
N ALA A 208 -10.28 11.88 -5.24
CA ALA A 208 -10.25 10.81 -6.24
C ALA A 208 -10.05 9.44 -5.60
N ILE A 209 -9.06 9.30 -4.70
CA ILE A 209 -8.79 8.05 -3.98
C ILE A 209 -9.99 7.64 -3.13
N LEU A 210 -10.62 8.59 -2.43
CA LEU A 210 -11.80 8.31 -1.60
C LEU A 210 -13.01 7.91 -2.45
N SER A 211 -13.21 8.54 -3.61
CA SER A 211 -14.27 8.16 -4.55
C SER A 211 -14.06 6.75 -5.10
N ASP A 212 -12.84 6.44 -5.55
CA ASP A 212 -12.43 5.12 -6.01
C ASP A 212 -12.62 4.05 -4.93
N ALA A 213 -12.19 4.33 -3.70
CA ALA A 213 -12.30 3.41 -2.58
C ALA A 213 -13.78 3.15 -2.24
N LYS A 214 -14.63 4.19 -2.24
CA LYS A 214 -16.08 4.06 -2.04
C LYS A 214 -16.72 3.21 -3.13
N GLY A 215 -16.44 3.48 -4.40
CA GLY A 215 -16.98 2.69 -5.51
C GLY A 215 -16.59 1.21 -5.44
N ARG A 216 -15.33 0.91 -5.08
CA ARG A 216 -14.90 -0.49 -4.86
C ARG A 216 -15.60 -1.15 -3.67
N ALA A 217 -15.82 -0.40 -2.59
CA ALA A 217 -16.52 -0.91 -1.41
C ALA A 217 -18.00 -1.22 -1.71
N GLU A 218 -18.68 -0.33 -2.44
CA GLU A 218 -20.06 -0.53 -2.89
C GLU A 218 -20.17 -1.77 -3.78
N GLN A 219 -19.28 -1.92 -4.77
CA GLN A 219 -19.25 -3.09 -5.63
C GLN A 219 -19.02 -4.40 -4.84
N MET A 220 -18.12 -4.39 -3.85
CA MET A 220 -17.88 -5.54 -3.00
C MET A 220 -19.11 -5.91 -2.16
N LEU A 221 -19.84 -4.91 -1.65
CA LEU A 221 -21.08 -5.13 -0.91
C LEU A 221 -22.19 -5.68 -1.80
N GLU A 222 -22.35 -5.15 -3.01
CA GLU A 222 -23.30 -5.68 -3.99
C GLU A 222 -22.98 -7.13 -4.36
N ASP A 223 -21.72 -7.45 -4.62
CA ASP A 223 -21.31 -8.81 -4.97
C ASP A 223 -21.50 -9.78 -3.81
N ALA A 224 -21.22 -9.34 -2.57
CA ALA A 224 -21.49 -10.14 -1.38
C ALA A 224 -23.01 -10.35 -1.19
N HIS A 225 -23.82 -9.32 -1.41
CA HIS A 225 -25.28 -9.41 -1.32
C HIS A 225 -25.87 -10.35 -2.38
N ARG A 226 -25.46 -10.19 -3.65
CA ARG A 226 -25.86 -11.09 -4.76
C ARG A 226 -25.53 -12.54 -4.44
N LYS A 227 -24.32 -12.82 -3.94
CA LYS A 227 -23.92 -14.17 -3.53
C LYS A 227 -24.76 -14.70 -2.37
N ALA A 228 -25.04 -13.88 -1.36
CA ALA A 228 -25.87 -14.27 -0.23
C ALA A 228 -27.30 -14.63 -0.65
N VAL A 229 -27.91 -13.83 -1.52
CA VAL A 229 -29.24 -14.10 -2.09
C VAL A 229 -29.22 -15.40 -2.90
N ALA A 230 -28.23 -15.59 -3.78
CA ALA A 230 -28.12 -16.81 -4.57
C ALA A 230 -27.98 -18.08 -3.71
N VAL A 231 -27.20 -18.03 -2.63
CA VAL A 231 -27.07 -19.14 -1.69
C VAL A 231 -28.37 -19.39 -0.93
N ALA A 232 -29.07 -18.34 -0.49
CA ALA A 232 -30.37 -18.46 0.16
C ALA A 232 -31.41 -19.10 -0.77
N GLU A 233 -31.50 -18.66 -2.02
CA GLU A 233 -32.39 -19.25 -3.02
C GLU A 233 -32.04 -20.70 -3.35
N ALA A 234 -30.75 -21.04 -3.43
CA ALA A 234 -30.31 -22.42 -3.63
C ALA A 234 -30.72 -23.30 -2.44
N ALA A 235 -30.56 -22.81 -1.20
CA ALA A 235 -30.98 -23.53 -0.01
C ALA A 235 -32.50 -23.76 0.03
N VAL A 236 -33.31 -22.76 -0.34
CA VAL A 236 -34.77 -22.90 -0.44
C VAL A 236 -35.16 -23.91 -1.53
N ARG A 237 -34.51 -23.89 -2.69
CA ARG A 237 -34.73 -24.87 -3.77
C ARG A 237 -34.37 -26.30 -3.34
N HIS A 238 -33.26 -26.48 -2.64
CA HIS A 238 -32.87 -27.78 -2.10
C HIS A 238 -33.85 -28.28 -1.03
N ALA A 239 -34.37 -27.41 -0.17
CA ALA A 239 -35.40 -27.77 0.81
C ALA A 239 -36.73 -28.15 0.14
N GLY A 240 -37.13 -27.47 -0.93
CA GLY A 240 -38.34 -27.83 -1.70
C GLY A 240 -38.21 -29.13 -2.51
N GLN A 241 -37.01 -29.51 -2.95
CA GLN A 241 -36.76 -30.80 -3.60
C GLN A 241 -36.70 -31.98 -2.60
N GLN A 242 -36.45 -31.71 -1.32
CA GLN A 242 -36.53 -32.69 -0.22
C GLN A 242 -37.94 -32.81 0.37
N GLN A 243 -38.98 -32.57 -0.44
CA GLN A 243 -40.36 -32.91 -0.09
C GLN A 243 -40.44 -34.44 0.15
N PRO A 244 -40.98 -34.93 1.27
CA PRO A 244 -41.10 -36.37 1.51
C PRO A 244 -41.97 -37.01 0.41
N PRO A 245 -41.65 -38.23 -0.05
CA PRO A 245 -42.55 -38.95 -0.94
C PRO A 245 -43.90 -39.10 -0.23
N GLY A 246 -44.97 -38.75 -0.92
CA GLY A 246 -46.33 -38.71 -0.39
C GLY A 246 -46.69 -40.01 0.32
N THR A 247 -47.35 -39.89 1.47
CA THR A 247 -47.95 -41.00 2.22
C THR A 247 -48.97 -41.76 1.36
N PRO A 248 -48.81 -43.06 1.10
CA PRO A 248 -49.94 -43.95 0.93
C PRO A 248 -50.42 -44.37 2.33
N ARG A 249 -51.71 -44.13 2.53
CA ARG A 249 -52.66 -44.82 3.40
C ARG A 249 -52.12 -45.99 4.24
N ALA A 250 -52.36 -45.86 5.55
CA ALA A 250 -52.25 -46.85 6.61
C ALA A 250 -52.26 -48.33 6.18
N GLY A 251 -51.20 -49.04 6.58
CA GLY A 251 -51.18 -50.50 6.60
C GLY A 251 -49.77 -51.09 6.51
N GLY A 252 -49.14 -51.35 7.66
CA GLY A 252 -47.98 -52.24 7.77
C GLY A 252 -46.62 -51.56 7.83
N MET A 253 -45.89 -51.81 8.92
CA MET A 253 -44.43 -51.63 8.98
C MET A 253 -43.76 -52.38 7.82
N PRO A 254 -42.68 -51.82 7.27
CA PRO A 254 -41.39 -52.45 7.58
C PRO A 254 -40.27 -51.45 7.89
N ASP A 255 -39.26 -51.99 8.55
CA ASP A 255 -37.97 -51.38 8.86
C ASP A 255 -37.27 -50.75 7.64
N GLY A 256 -36.60 -49.62 7.88
CA GLY A 256 -35.43 -49.22 7.10
C GLY A 256 -35.62 -48.12 6.04
N ALA A 257 -34.82 -47.05 6.21
CA ALA A 257 -34.39 -46.05 5.24
C ALA A 257 -35.23 -44.76 5.06
N GLY A 258 -34.63 -43.63 5.46
CA GLY A 258 -34.98 -42.30 4.93
C GLY A 258 -34.56 -41.11 5.80
N GLY A 259 -34.38 -41.30 7.10
CA GLY A 259 -33.86 -40.26 7.99
C GLY A 259 -32.34 -40.34 8.06
N MET A 260 -31.65 -39.23 7.74
CA MET A 260 -30.22 -39.07 8.03
C MET A 260 -29.97 -39.53 9.48
N PRO A 261 -29.01 -40.45 9.74
CA PRO A 261 -28.81 -41.05 11.06
C PRO A 261 -28.66 -39.95 12.11
N ASP A 262 -29.27 -40.15 13.29
CA ASP A 262 -29.35 -39.10 14.33
C ASP A 262 -27.96 -38.56 14.70
N ASP A 263 -26.92 -39.38 14.61
CA ASP A 263 -25.52 -38.99 14.81
C ASP A 263 -25.02 -37.96 13.78
N GLU A 264 -25.38 -38.12 12.51
CA GLU A 264 -25.02 -37.19 11.43
C GLU A 264 -25.79 -35.87 11.55
N ARG A 265 -27.06 -35.94 11.98
CA ARG A 265 -27.84 -34.74 12.32
C ARG A 265 -27.21 -33.99 13.49
N LEU A 266 -26.76 -34.71 14.52
CA LEU A 266 -26.08 -34.11 15.66
C LEU A 266 -24.73 -33.48 15.26
N ALA A 267 -24.01 -34.11 14.33
CA ALA A 267 -22.75 -33.59 13.80
C ALA A 267 -22.97 -32.28 13.03
N LEU A 268 -23.95 -32.23 12.13
CA LEU A 268 -24.32 -31.01 11.40
C LEU A 268 -24.82 -29.90 12.34
N GLN A 269 -25.58 -30.25 13.39
CA GLN A 269 -26.01 -29.26 14.38
C GLN A 269 -24.82 -28.65 15.15
N ARG A 270 -23.81 -29.46 15.50
CA ARG A 270 -22.57 -28.97 16.13
C ARG A 270 -21.79 -28.07 15.18
N GLU A 271 -21.73 -28.42 13.91
CA GLU A 271 -21.05 -27.61 12.89
C GLU A 271 -21.76 -26.28 12.65
N VAL A 272 -23.10 -26.27 12.56
CA VAL A 272 -23.89 -25.02 12.48
C VAL A 272 -23.68 -24.14 13.72
N ALA A 273 -23.66 -24.73 14.91
CA ALA A 273 -23.37 -24.00 16.14
C ALA A 273 -21.93 -23.44 16.14
N TYR A 274 -20.96 -24.22 15.67
CA TYR A 274 -19.57 -23.78 15.51
C TYR A 274 -19.45 -22.62 14.52
N LEU A 275 -20.07 -22.72 13.34
CA LEU A 275 -20.01 -21.68 12.33
C LEU A 275 -20.70 -20.38 12.78
N ARG A 276 -21.80 -20.46 13.52
CA ARG A 276 -22.47 -19.28 14.09
C ARG A 276 -21.58 -18.57 15.10
N THR A 277 -21.04 -19.32 16.07
CA THR A 277 -20.13 -18.73 17.07
C THR A 277 -18.85 -18.18 16.43
N TYR A 278 -18.28 -18.87 15.45
CA TYR A 278 -17.13 -18.37 14.70
C TYR A 278 -17.47 -17.08 13.94
N SER A 279 -18.62 -17.02 13.27
CA SER A 279 -19.11 -15.83 12.58
C SER A 279 -19.31 -14.65 13.54
N ASP A 280 -19.88 -14.89 14.72
CA ASP A 280 -20.10 -13.85 15.73
C ASP A 280 -18.78 -13.30 16.28
N VAL A 281 -17.82 -14.20 16.59
CA VAL A 281 -16.46 -13.82 17.02
C VAL A 281 -15.72 -13.06 15.93
N TYR A 282 -15.82 -13.51 14.68
CA TYR A 282 -15.16 -12.87 13.54
C TYR A 282 -15.73 -11.48 13.26
N ARG A 283 -17.06 -11.31 13.32
CA ARG A 283 -17.71 -10.00 13.22
C ARG A 283 -17.30 -9.07 14.34
N SER A 284 -17.22 -9.58 15.58
CA SER A 284 -16.74 -8.80 16.73
C SER A 284 -15.29 -8.34 16.53
N HIS A 285 -14.40 -9.23 16.09
CA HIS A 285 -13.01 -8.90 15.77
C HIS A 285 -12.89 -7.88 14.64
N LEU A 286 -13.63 -8.08 13.54
CA LEU A 286 -13.61 -7.16 12.40
C LEU A 286 -14.10 -5.77 12.80
N ARG A 287 -15.17 -5.69 13.60
CA ARG A 287 -15.66 -4.43 14.15
C ARG A 287 -14.61 -3.74 15.01
N SER A 288 -13.98 -4.46 15.92
CA SER A 288 -12.91 -3.92 16.77
C SER A 288 -11.73 -3.38 15.93
N TYR A 289 -11.34 -4.12 14.89
CA TYR A 289 -10.28 -3.73 13.96
C TYR A 289 -10.64 -2.46 13.16
N LEU A 290 -11.86 -2.40 12.62
CA LEU A 290 -12.35 -1.22 11.88
C LEU A 290 -12.48 0.01 12.80
N GLU A 291 -12.99 -0.16 14.02
CA GLU A 291 -13.05 0.92 15.00
C GLU A 291 -11.65 1.42 15.38
N ALA A 292 -10.66 0.53 15.49
CA ALA A 292 -9.28 0.92 15.74
C ALA A 292 -8.68 1.70 14.55
N LEU A 293 -8.95 1.28 13.31
CA LEU A 293 -8.53 2.00 12.12
C LEU A 293 -9.16 3.39 12.03
N LEU A 294 -10.47 3.50 12.28
CA LEU A 294 -11.17 4.79 12.28
C LEU A 294 -10.63 5.74 13.36
N ARG A 295 -10.35 5.23 14.58
CA ARG A 295 -9.70 6.01 15.63
C ARG A 295 -8.33 6.53 15.21
N ASN A 296 -7.51 5.69 14.59
CA ASN A 296 -6.19 6.08 14.11
C ASN A 296 -6.26 7.18 13.04
N VAL A 297 -7.21 7.09 12.10
CA VAL A 297 -7.44 8.14 11.09
C VAL A 297 -7.85 9.45 11.76
N ALA A 298 -8.75 9.41 12.74
CA ALA A 298 -9.18 10.61 13.46
C ALA A 298 -8.04 11.25 14.27
N GLU A 299 -7.18 10.45 14.92
CA GLU A 299 -5.98 10.93 15.60
C GLU A 299 -5.00 11.59 14.62
N TRP A 300 -4.83 11.02 13.43
CA TRP A 300 -3.99 11.60 12.40
C TRP A 300 -4.55 12.95 11.91
N GLU A 301 -5.85 13.05 11.61
CA GLU A 301 -6.49 14.32 11.22
C GLU A 301 -6.37 15.39 12.31
N ALA A 302 -6.53 15.01 13.58
CA ALA A 302 -6.35 15.93 14.71
C ALA A 302 -4.88 16.40 14.81
N SER A 303 -3.91 15.50 14.59
CA SER A 303 -2.49 15.84 14.58
C SER A 303 -2.14 16.79 13.43
N GLU A 304 -2.69 16.57 12.23
CA GLU A 304 -2.51 17.43 11.07
C GLU A 304 -3.08 18.84 11.33
N GLN A 305 -4.30 18.93 11.86
CA GLN A 305 -4.92 20.20 12.24
C GLN A 305 -4.14 20.96 13.31
N SER A 306 -3.54 20.25 14.27
CA SER A 306 -2.70 20.85 15.30
C SER A 306 -1.34 21.35 14.79
N SER A 307 -0.87 20.79 13.66
CA SER A 307 0.43 21.13 13.05
C SER A 307 0.37 22.33 12.09
N LEU A 308 -0.83 22.77 11.70
CA LEU A 308 -1.02 23.98 10.91
C LEU A 308 -0.95 25.21 11.83
N PRO A 309 -0.09 26.21 11.55
CA PRO A 309 -0.05 27.45 12.30
C PRO A 309 -1.38 28.22 12.12
N ARG A 310 -1.90 28.75 13.23
CA ARG A 310 -3.11 29.60 13.28
C ARG A 310 -2.89 30.97 12.65
#